data_AF-A0A7K2QIN4-F1
#
_entry.id   AF-A0A7K2QIN4-F1
#
_cell.length_a   1.000
_cell.length_b   1.000
_cell.length_c   1.000
_cell.angle_alpha   90.00
_cell.angle_beta   90.00
_cell.angle_gamma   90.00
#
_symmetry.space_group_name_H-M   'P 1'
#
loop_
_entity.id
_entity.type
_entity.pdbx_description
1 polymer ?
#
loop_
_entity_poly.entity_id
_entity_poly.type
_entity_poly.pdbx_seq_one_letter_code
_entity_poly.pdbx_strand_id
1 'polypeptide(L)' 'MQCPKCHAMMHTYNRNGVQIEQCGNCRGIFLDYGELEALTRLESQYTGGQYGQVPPPAAPPAPYPAAHAP' A
#
# COMPACT_ATOMS: atom_id res chain seq x y z
N MET A 1 19.87 -14.65 10.44
CA MET A 1 20.06 -15.71 9.43
C MET A 1 21.07 -15.23 8.37
N GLN A 2 21.52 -16.07 7.44
CA GLN A 2 22.59 -15.71 6.48
C GLN A 2 22.02 -15.50 5.08
N CYS A 3 22.37 -14.39 4.44
CA CYS A 3 21.77 -14.03 3.15
C CYS A 3 22.13 -15.05 2.06
N PRO A 4 21.15 -15.62 1.33
CA PRO A 4 21.42 -16.62 0.30
C PRO A 4 22.13 -16.05 -0.93
N LYS A 5 22.15 -14.71 -1.09
CA LYS A 5 22.78 -14.04 -2.22
C LYS A 5 24.25 -13.69 -1.98
N CYS A 6 24.61 -13.26 -0.77
CA CYS A 6 25.96 -12.75 -0.47
C CYS A 6 26.54 -13.20 0.87
N HIS A 7 25.85 -14.10 1.57
CA HIS A 7 26.27 -14.71 2.84
C HIS A 7 26.54 -13.74 4.01
N ALA A 8 26.16 -12.47 3.88
CA ALA A 8 26.22 -11.52 4.98
C ALA A 8 25.10 -11.76 6.01
N MET A 9 25.27 -11.22 7.22
CA MET A 9 24.23 -11.25 8.26
C MET A 9 22.96 -10.52 7.82
N MET A 10 21.83 -11.09 8.20
CA MET A 10 20.51 -10.50 8.02
C MET A 10 20.01 -9.94 9.35
N HIS A 11 19.28 -8.82 9.26
CA HIS A 11 18.65 -8.14 10.37
C HIS A 11 17.13 -8.29 10.27
N THR A 12 16.50 -8.68 11.37
CA THR A 12 15.06 -8.86 11.46
C THR A 12 14.40 -7.55 11.89
N TYR A 13 13.38 -7.13 11.17
CA TYR A 13 12.56 -5.96 11.46
C TYR A 13 11.09 -6.38 11.56
N ASN A 14 10.32 -5.77 12.44
CA ASN A 14 8.87 -5.92 12.46
C ASN A 14 8.22 -4.65 11.89
N ARG A 15 7.40 -4.78 10.84
CA ARG A 15 6.68 -3.66 10.24
C ARG A 15 5.21 -4.03 10.07
N ASN A 16 4.33 -3.32 10.76
CA ASN A 16 2.88 -3.55 10.72
C ASN A 16 2.50 -5.01 11.01
N GLY A 17 3.23 -5.66 11.93
CA GLY A 17 3.00 -7.07 12.28
C GLY A 17 3.65 -8.09 11.34
N VAL A 18 4.34 -7.66 10.28
CA VAL A 18 5.11 -8.53 9.38
C VAL A 18 6.58 -8.54 9.81
N GLN A 19 7.16 -9.73 10.02
CA GLN A 19 8.61 -9.87 10.15
C GLN A 19 9.27 -9.77 8.77
N ILE A 20 10.37 -9.02 8.71
CA ILE A 20 11.12 -8.76 7.49
C ILE A 20 12.59 -8.98 7.80
N GLU A 21 13.23 -9.92 7.12
CA GLU A 21 14.66 -10.10 7.21
C GLU A 21 15.38 -9.35 6.08
N GLN A 22 16.18 -8.34 6.42
CA GLN A 22 16.96 -7.57 5.46
C GLN A 22 18.45 -7.83 5.62
N CYS A 23 19.12 -8.16 4.51
CA CYS A 23 20.57 -8.31 4.47
C CYS A 23 21.27 -6.95 4.68
N GLY A 24 22.23 -6.90 5.61
CA GLY A 24 23.01 -5.68 5.88
C GLY A 24 23.99 -5.27 4.77
N ASN A 25 24.25 -6.14 3.79
CA ASN A 25 25.19 -5.88 2.70
C ASN A 25 24.47 -5.61 1.37
N CYS A 26 23.80 -6.62 0.79
CA CYS A 26 23.16 -6.48 -0.52
C CYS A 26 21.73 -5.90 -0.49
N ARG A 27 21.20 -5.61 0.71
CA ARG A 27 19.83 -5.11 0.95
C ARG A 27 18.71 -6.05 0.49
N GLY A 28 19.03 -7.31 0.18
CA GLY A 28 18.03 -8.33 -0.15
C GLY A 28 17.09 -8.60 1.01
N ILE A 29 15.81 -8.82 0.70
CA ILE A 29 14.77 -9.16 1.67
C ILE A 29 14.47 -10.66 1.57
N PHE A 30 14.35 -11.32 2.72
CA PHE A 30 13.88 -12.69 2.84
C PHE A 30 12.58 -12.69 3.65
N LEU A 31 11.60 -13.42 3.15
CA LEU A 31 10.25 -13.51 3.71
C LEU A 31 9.84 -14.98 3.72
N ASP A 32 9.22 -15.42 4.80
CA ASP A 32 8.55 -16.71 4.86
C ASP A 32 7.19 -16.66 4.16
N TYR A 33 6.62 -17.84 3.86
CA TYR A 33 5.35 -17.96 3.12
C TYR A 33 4.22 -17.11 3.74
N GLY A 34 4.06 -17.14 5.07
CA GLY A 34 3.01 -16.37 5.76
C GLY A 34 3.26 -14.86 5.82
N GLU A 35 4.52 -14.43 5.72
CA GLU A 35 4.89 -13.00 5.74
C GLU A 35 4.61 -12.34 4.41
N LEU A 36 4.89 -13.04 3.30
CA LEU A 36 4.56 -12.58 1.96
C LEU A 36 3.05 -12.40 1.77
N GLU A 37 2.25 -13.34 2.29
CA GLU A 37 0.79 -13.24 2.26
C GLU A 37 0.30 -12.01 3.05
N ALA A 38 0.87 -11.78 4.24
CA ALA A 38 0.54 -10.61 5.05
C ALA A 38 0.89 -9.29 4.33
N LEU A 39 2.04 -9.23 3.66
CA LEU A 39 2.43 -8.07 2.85
C LEU A 39 1.48 -7.83 1.67
N THR A 40 1.04 -8.89 1.00
CA THR A 40 0.13 -8.79 -0.15
C THR A 40 -1.24 -8.25 0.28
N ARG A 41 -1.76 -8.71 1.43
CA ARG A 41 -3.00 -8.16 2.00
C ARG A 41 -2.87 -6.68 2.37
N LEU A 42 -1.74 -6.29 2.97
CA LEU A 42 -1.47 -4.88 3.28
C LEU A 42 -1.40 -4.04 2.00
N GLU A 43 -0.70 -4.51 0.96
CA GLU A 43 -0.59 -3.82 -0.33
C GLU A 43 -1.98 -3.58 -0.95
N SER A 44 -2.85 -4.59 -0.96
CA SER A 44 -4.23 -4.46 -1.46
C SER A 44 -5.04 -3.39 -0.70
N GLN A 45 -4.84 -3.27 0.63
CA GLN A 45 -5.51 -2.25 1.44
C GLN A 45 -4.98 -0.84 1.13
N TYR A 46 -3.66 -0.68 0.97
CA TYR A 46 -3.05 0.60 0.62
C TYR A 46 -3.41 1.05 -0.80
N THR A 47 -3.30 0.15 -1.79
CA THR A 47 -3.58 0.44 -3.20
C THR A 47 -5.09 0.66 -3.45
N GLY A 48 -5.95 -0.12 -2.79
CA GLY A 48 -7.41 0.02 -2.88
C GLY A 48 -7.94 1.38 -2.36
N GLY A 49 -7.25 2.00 -1.40
CA GLY A 49 -7.58 3.34 -0.91
C GLY A 49 -7.14 4.47 -1.85
N GLN A 50 -6.10 4.25 -2.67
CA GLN A 50 -5.48 5.30 -3.47
C GLN A 50 -6.16 5.53 -4.83
N TYR A 51 -6.81 4.51 -5.42
CA TYR A 51 -7.56 4.65 -6.68
C TYR A 51 -9.08 4.82 -6.50
N GLY A 52 -9.61 4.64 -5.29
CA GLY A 52 -11.04 4.79 -4.98
C GLY A 52 -11.49 6.23 -4.70
N GLN A 53 -10.61 7.22 -4.79
CA GLN A 53 -10.88 8.62 -4.42
C GLN A 53 -10.43 9.58 -5.52
N VAL A 54 -10.72 9.29 -6.80
CA VAL A 54 -10.81 10.38 -7.78
C VAL A 54 -12.24 10.91 -7.66
N PRO A 55 -12.49 12.07 -7.01
CA PRO A 55 -13.82 12.63 -6.97
C PRO A 55 -14.31 12.83 -8.42
N PRO A 56 -15.57 12.47 -8.73
CA PRO A 56 -16.11 12.71 -10.06
C PRO A 56 -15.98 14.21 -10.39
N PRO A 57 -15.72 14.57 -11.67
CA PRO A 57 -15.68 15.97 -12.06
C PRO A 57 -16.99 16.65 -11.65
N ALA A 58 -16.88 17.83 -11.03
CA ALA A 58 -18.04 18.59 -10.56
C ALA A 58 -19.01 18.85 -11.73
N ALA A 59 -20.29 18.52 -11.53
CA ALA A 59 -21.34 18.78 -12.51
C ALA A 59 -21.50 20.30 -12.72
N PRO A 60 -21.87 20.76 -13.94
CA PRO A 60 -22.14 22.17 -14.19
C PRO A 60 -23.33 22.67 -13.33
N PRO A 61 -23.34 23.95 -12.94
CA PRO A 61 -24.41 24.51 -12.11
C PRO A 61 -25.76 24.46 -12.84
N ALA A 62 -26.80 24.07 -12.10
CA ALA A 62 -28.16 24.03 -12.61
C ALA A 62 -28.69 25.45 -12.93
N PRO A 63 -29.55 25.61 -13.95
CA PRO A 63 -30.21 26.89 -14.22
C PRO A 63 -31.13 27.28 -13.06
N TYR A 64 -31.10 28.55 -12.66
CA TYR A 64 -31.99 29.09 -11.63
C TYR A 64 -33.46 28.98 -12.08
N PRO A 65 -34.40 28.59 -11.18
CA PRO A 65 -35.82 28.58 -11.53
C PRO A 65 -36.32 30.02 -11.74
N ALA A 66 -36.96 30.25 -12.88
CA ALA A 66 -37.67 31.49 -13.16
C ALA A 66 -38.88 31.57 -12.22
N ALA A 67 -38.83 32.52 -11.28
CA ALA A 67 -39.91 32.79 -10.34
C ALA A 67 -41.22 33.06 -11.09
N HIS A 68 -42.24 32.28 -10.76
CA HIS A 68 -43.59 32.45 -11.29
C HIS A 68 -44.19 33.69 -10.63
N ALA A 69 -44.43 34.74 -11.41
CA ALA A 69 -45.12 35.94 -10.97
C ALA A 69 -46.63 35.66 -10.79
N PRO A 70 -47.32 36.35 -9.86
CA PRO A 70 -48.72 36.10 -9.51
C PRO A 70 -49.71 36.47 -10.63
#